data_AF-A0A7V4IJR9-F1
#
_entry.id   AF-A0A7V4IJR9-F1
#
_cell.length_a   1.000
_cell.length_b   1.000
_cell.length_c   1.000
_cell.angle_alpha   90.00
_cell.angle_beta   90.00
_cell.angle_gamma   90.00
#
_symmetry.space_group_name_H-M   'P 1'
#
loop_
_entity.id
_entity.type
_entity.pdbx_description
1 polymer ?
#
loop_
_entity_poly.entity_id
_entity_poly.type
_entity_poly.pdbx_seq_one_letter_code
_entity_poly.pdbx_strand_id
1 'polypeptide(L)'
;MKKIIQAGLKKAAKKIIEKYNPVVIGITGSVGKTSTKEAVYSVISNNISCRKSEKNYNNEIGLPLTIIGCDSPGRSVLGWITVFTKAYKII
;
A
#
# COMPACT_ATOMS: atom_id res chain seq x y z
N MET A 1 -9.96 -16.95 -7.08
CA MET A 1 -10.37 -15.54 -6.91
C MET A 1 -9.31 -14.67 -6.23
N LYS A 2 -8.84 -15.01 -5.02
CA LYS A 2 -7.83 -14.22 -4.27
C LYS A 2 -6.51 -13.96 -5.03
N LYS A 3 -5.95 -14.97 -5.71
CA LYS A 3 -4.72 -14.82 -6.53
C LYS A 3 -4.86 -13.84 -7.70
N ILE A 4 -6.04 -13.77 -8.32
CA ILE A 4 -6.30 -12.85 -9.44
C ILE A 4 -6.32 -11.41 -8.94
N ILE A 5 -7.01 -11.17 -7.82
CA ILE A 5 -7.05 -9.85 -7.17
C ILE A 5 -5.63 -9.44 -6.74
N GLN A 6 -4.88 -10.33 -6.10
CA GLN A 6 -3.48 -10.09 -5.71
C GLN A 6 -2.60 -9.72 -6.91
N ALA A 7 -2.68 -10.49 -8.01
CA ALA A 7 -1.93 -10.21 -9.22
C ALA A 7 -2.30 -8.85 -9.86
N GLY A 8 -3.60 -8.53 -9.91
CA GLY A 8 -4.10 -7.25 -10.41
C GLY A 8 -3.61 -6.08 -9.56
N LEU A 9 -3.74 -6.16 -8.24
CA LEU A 9 -3.26 -5.15 -7.30
C LEU A 9 -1.75 -4.98 -7.37
N LYS A 10 -0.99 -6.07 -7.43
CA LYS A 10 0.47 -6.03 -7.58
C LYS A 10 0.87 -5.28 -8.85
N LYS A 11 0.21 -5.57 -9.98
CA LYS A 11 0.46 -4.88 -11.26
C LYS A 11 0.14 -3.38 -11.16
N ALA A 12 -0.98 -3.03 -10.55
CA ALA A 12 -1.38 -1.63 -10.36
C ALA A 12 -0.39 -0.88 -9.46
N ALA A 13 -0.05 -1.46 -8.30
CA ALA A 13 0.91 -0.88 -7.36
C ALA A 13 2.30 -0.70 -7.98
N LYS A 14 2.77 -1.68 -8.78
CA LYS A 14 4.04 -1.56 -9.51
C LYS A 14 4.04 -0.36 -10.45
N LYS A 15 2.97 -0.19 -11.25
CA LYS A 15 2.84 0.96 -12.16
C LYS A 15 2.82 2.30 -11.42
N ILE A 16 2.17 2.36 -10.26
CA ILE A 16 2.15 3.57 -9.43
C ILE A 16 3.58 3.91 -8.96
N ILE A 17 4.33 2.92 -8.45
CA ILE A 17 5.72 3.12 -8.04
C ILE A 17 6.58 3.56 -9.23
N GLU A 18 6.45 2.92 -10.40
CA GLU A 18 7.19 3.28 -11.61
C GLU A 18 6.88 4.71 -12.08
N LYS A 19 5.61 5.15 -11.99
CA LYS A 19 5.18 6.49 -12.39
C LYS A 19 5.70 7.60 -11.47
N TYR A 20 5.54 7.41 -10.16
CA TYR A 20 5.86 8.45 -9.17
C TYR A 20 7.28 8.37 -8.62
N ASN A 21 7.99 7.26 -8.89
CA ASN A 21 9.34 6.97 -8.43
C ASN A 21 9.62 7.39 -6.97
N PRO A 22 8.79 6.97 -5.99
CA PRO A 22 8.95 7.40 -4.61
C PRO A 22 10.15 6.74 -3.95
N VAL A 23 10.67 7.37 -2.89
CA VAL A 23 11.64 6.72 -2.00
C VAL A 23 10.91 5.64 -1.18
N VAL A 24 11.38 4.39 -1.27
CA VAL A 24 10.78 3.24 -0.57
C VAL A 24 11.67 2.82 0.59
N ILE A 25 11.11 2.81 1.80
CA ILE A 25 11.81 2.37 3.02
C ILE A 25 11.26 1.01 3.45
N GLY A 26 12.09 -0.04 3.33
CA GLY A 26 11.75 -1.40 3.78
C GLY A 26 12.14 -1.62 5.24
N ILE A 27 11.21 -2.08 6.07
CA ILE A 27 11.45 -2.37 7.49
C ILE A 27 11.26 -3.86 7.74
N THR A 28 12.30 -4.53 8.24
CA THR A 28 12.35 -5.98 8.50
C THR A 28 12.88 -6.27 9.91
N GLY A 29 12.93 -7.54 10.30
CA GLY A 29 13.44 -8.01 11.60
C GLY A 29 12.38 -8.72 12.44
N SER A 30 12.77 -9.50 13.44
CA SER A 30 11.83 -10.29 14.26
C SER A 30 11.02 -9.43 15.23
N VAL A 31 11.64 -8.38 15.79
CA VAL A 31 11.07 -7.48 16.81
C VAL A 31 11.22 -6.03 16.36
N GLY A 32 10.37 -5.13 16.87
CA GLY A 32 10.53 -3.67 16.69
C GLY A 32 10.01 -3.07 15.38
N LYS A 33 9.66 -3.89 14.37
CA LYS A 33 9.18 -3.43 13.04
C LYS A 33 8.13 -2.32 13.10
N THR A 34 7.09 -2.50 13.92
CA THR A 34 5.99 -1.53 14.03
C THR A 34 6.48 -0.22 14.63
N SER A 35 7.21 -0.27 15.75
CA SER A 35 7.74 0.92 16.42
C SER A 35 8.73 1.68 15.53
N THR A 36 9.61 0.97 14.81
CA THR A 36 10.54 1.58 13.86
C THR A 36 9.81 2.27 12.72
N LYS A 37 8.75 1.66 12.17
CA LYS A 37 7.92 2.27 11.12
C LYS A 37 7.25 3.56 11.61
N GLU A 38 6.70 3.54 12.81
CA GLU A 38 6.07 4.71 13.42
C GLU A 38 7.08 5.83 13.68
N ALA A 39 8.25 5.49 14.23
CA ALA A 39 9.33 6.45 14.45
C ALA A 39 9.79 7.11 13.15
N VAL A 40 10.09 6.32 12.12
CA VAL A 40 10.48 6.83 10.79
C VAL A 40 9.38 7.74 10.22
N TYR A 41 8.13 7.30 10.25
CA TYR A 41 7.01 8.10 9.75
C TYR A 41 6.88 9.43 10.47
N SER A 42 6.97 9.42 11.81
CA SER A 42 6.81 10.64 12.63
C SER A 42 7.85 11.71 12.33
N VAL A 43 9.07 11.31 11.97
CA VAL A 43 10.17 12.24 11.64
C VAL A 43 9.98 12.85 10.26
N ILE A 44 9.52 12.07 9.28
CA ILE A 44 9.44 12.51 7.88
C ILE A 44 8.10 13.17 7.51
N SER A 45 7.01 12.84 8.22
CA SER A 45 5.65 13.23 7.84
C SER A 45 5.39 14.73 7.83
N ASN A 46 6.18 15.50 8.58
CA ASN A 46 6.04 16.95 8.65
C ASN A 46 6.67 17.69 7.46
N ASN A 47 7.62 17.06 6.76
CA ASN A 47 8.39 17.72 5.71
C ASN A 47 8.08 17.19 4.31
N ILE A 48 7.64 15.94 4.20
CA ILE A 48 7.36 15.30 2.92
C ILE A 48 6.06 14.50 2.93
N SER A 49 5.38 14.51 1.78
CA SER A 49 4.23 13.62 1.55
C SER A 49 4.71 12.18 1.58
N CYS A 50 4.30 11.45 2.63
CA CYS A 50 4.70 10.08 2.85
C CYS A 50 3.50 9.23 3.21
N ARG A 51 3.60 7.93 2.93
CA ARG A 51 2.61 6.92 3.26
C ARG A 51 3.27 5.80 4.03
N LYS A 52 2.55 5.26 5.00
CA LYS A 52 2.93 4.04 5.73
C LYS A 52 1.84 3.00 5.58
N SER A 53 2.21 1.74 5.69
CA SER A 53 1.22 0.66 5.81
C SER A 53 0.49 0.78 7.14
N GLU A 54 -0.84 0.81 7.11
CA GLU A 54 -1.62 0.83 8.35
C GLU A 54 -1.69 -0.57 8.98
N LYS A 55 -1.57 -0.63 10.31
CA LYS A 55 -1.80 -1.86 11.12
C LYS A 55 -1.08 -3.11 10.55
N ASN A 56 -1.85 -4.16 10.22
CA ASN A 56 -1.40 -5.47 9.76
C ASN A 56 -1.50 -5.65 8.22
N TYR A 57 -1.47 -4.55 7.45
CA TYR A 57 -1.39 -4.58 5.99
C TYR A 57 0.02 -4.94 5.49
N ASN A 58 0.68 -5.91 6.12
CA ASN A 58 2.00 -6.45 5.73
C ASN A 58 1.89 -7.68 4.79
N ASN A 59 0.71 -7.92 4.23
CA ASN A 59 0.43 -9.06 3.35
C ASN A 59 0.32 -8.64 1.87
N GLU A 60 0.23 -9.62 0.99
CA GLU A 60 0.20 -9.45 -0.48
C GLU A 60 -0.98 -8.61 -1.01
N ILE A 61 -1.98 -8.32 -0.18
CA ILE A 61 -3.12 -7.48 -0.55
C ILE A 61 -2.96 -6.09 0.09
N GLY A 62 -2.59 -6.04 1.36
CA GLY A 62 -2.45 -4.82 2.14
C GLY A 62 -1.37 -3.87 1.63
N LEU A 63 -0.23 -4.42 1.21
CA LEU A 63 0.86 -3.60 0.69
C LEU A 63 0.45 -2.87 -0.61
N PRO A 64 -0.07 -3.56 -1.65
CA PRO A 64 -0.62 -2.86 -2.82
C PRO A 64 -1.72 -1.84 -2.50
N LEU A 65 -2.62 -2.17 -1.59
CA LEU A 65 -3.70 -1.27 -1.18
C LEU A 65 -3.17 0.01 -0.49
N THR A 66 -2.13 -0.12 0.33
CA THR A 66 -1.43 1.03 0.94
C THR A 66 -0.86 1.96 -0.13
N ILE A 67 -0.22 1.39 -1.15
CA ILE A 67 0.35 2.15 -2.28
C ILE A 67 -0.76 2.89 -3.04
N ILE A 68 -1.90 2.24 -3.28
CA ILE A 68 -3.07 2.84 -3.94
C ILE A 68 -3.77 3.88 -3.02
N GLY A 69 -3.65 3.75 -1.69
CA GLY A 69 -4.36 4.59 -0.73
C GLY A 69 -5.82 4.21 -0.56
N CYS A 70 -6.10 2.92 -0.45
CA CYS A 70 -7.44 2.40 -0.18
C CYS A 70 -7.39 1.37 0.94
N ASP A 71 -8.47 1.28 1.69
CA ASP A 71 -8.70 0.16 2.59
C ASP A 71 -9.19 -1.08 1.85
N SER A 72 -9.06 -2.23 2.49
CA SER A 72 -9.60 -3.47 1.95
C SER A 72 -11.14 -3.43 1.98
N PRO A 73 -11.82 -3.60 0.83
CA PRO A 73 -13.28 -3.62 0.76
C PRO A 73 -13.88 -4.95 1.26
N GLY A 74 -13.08 -5.84 1.85
CA GLY A 74 -13.50 -7.16 2.32
C GLY A 74 -14.05 -8.03 1.19
N ARG A 75 -15.29 -8.49 1.36
CA ARG A 75 -15.99 -9.36 0.39
C ARG A 75 -16.76 -8.59 -0.69
N SER A 76 -16.82 -7.27 -0.61
CA SER A 76 -17.62 -6.46 -1.55
C SER A 76 -16.97 -6.40 -2.92
N VAL A 77 -17.64 -6.97 -3.93
CA VAL A 77 -17.20 -6.93 -5.33
C VAL A 77 -17.22 -5.50 -5.87
N LEU A 78 -18.26 -4.72 -5.56
CA LEU A 78 -18.35 -3.31 -5.94
C LEU A 78 -17.20 -2.49 -5.35
N GLY A 79 -16.84 -2.75 -4.09
CA GLY A 79 -15.70 -2.09 -3.45
C GLY A 79 -14.38 -2.40 -4.13
N TRP A 80 -14.19 -3.65 -4.59
CA TRP A 80 -13.01 -4.02 -5.39
C TRP A 80 -12.96 -3.27 -6.72
N ILE A 81 -14.10 -3.12 -7.41
CA ILE A 81 -14.18 -2.31 -8.63
C ILE A 81 -13.76 -0.87 -8.35
N THR A 82 -14.21 -0.27 -7.24
CA THR A 82 -13.84 1.10 -6.86
C THR A 82 -12.34 1.25 -6.57
N VAL A 83 -11.73 0.24 -5.93
CA VAL A 83 -10.28 0.20 -5.69
C VAL A 83 -9.52 0.21 -7.02
N PHE A 84 -9.93 -0.65 -7.96
CA PHE A 84 -9.26 -0.71 -9.26
C PHE A 84 -9.47 0.57 -10.08
N THR A 85 -10.68 1.13 -10.14
CA THR A 85 -10.90 2.40 -10.84
C THR A 85 -10.06 3.54 -10.26
N LYS A 86 -9.96 3.62 -8.92
CA LYS A 86 -9.08 4.59 -8.25
C LYS A 86 -7.61 4.33 -8.56
N ALA A 87 -7.16 3.08 -8.55
CA ALA A 87 -5.79 2.71 -8.93
C ALA A 87 -5.46 3.13 -10.37
N TYR A 88 -6.35 2.87 -11.33
CA TYR A 88 -6.14 3.26 -12.73
C TYR A 88 -6.22 4.77 -12.96
N LYS A 89 -6.92 5.52 -12.10
CA LYS A 89 -6.97 6.99 -12.16
C LYS A 89 -5.66 7.65 -11.70
N ILE A 90 -4.91 7.00 -10.81
CA ILE A 90 -3.65 7.52 -10.28
C ILE A 90 -2.42 6.97 -11.00
N ILE A 91 -2.51 5.78 -11.61
CA ILE A 91 -1.57 5.35 -12.67
C ILE A 91 -1.58 6.35 -13.81
#